data_AF-A0A7H8IYY1-F1
#
_entry.id   AF-A0A7H8IYY1-F1
#
_cell.length_a   1.000
_cell.length_b   1.000
_cell.length_c   1.000
_cell.angle_alpha   90.00
_cell.angle_beta   90.00
_cell.angle_gamma   90.00
#
_symmetry.space_group_name_H-M   'P 1'
#
loop_
_entity.id
_entity.type
_entity.pdbx_description
1 polymer ?
#
loop_
_entity_poly.entity_id
_entity_poly.type
_entity_poly.pdbx_seq_one_letter_code
_entity_poly.pdbx_strand_id
1 'polypeptide(L)'
;MNFRKFQPWARDALVKALGAREVLSGVTRCISEQRALILQLVRTATTNRVTVVQYPVAGISEAYERLQQDDMLETDFVAYFIVASAEAIAQAEVDGTPYMRTLRPEGQSTRQAEILRAPYRVQTGGDRG
;
A
#
# COMPACT_ATOMS: atom_id res chain seq x y z
N MET A 1 -9.21 -14.98 0.06
CA MET A 1 -8.52 -13.75 0.53
C MET A 1 -9.59 -12.71 0.88
N ASN A 2 -9.58 -12.11 2.07
CA ASN A 2 -10.66 -11.20 2.52
C ASN A 2 -10.15 -9.77 2.69
N PHE A 3 -10.75 -8.81 1.97
CA PHE A 3 -10.49 -7.37 2.12
C PHE A 3 -11.47 -6.75 3.14
N ARG A 4 -11.00 -6.35 4.33
CA ARG A 4 -11.84 -5.70 5.37
C ARG A 4 -12.21 -4.26 5.01
N LYS A 5 -13.20 -3.59 5.61
CA LYS A 5 -13.41 -2.15 5.35
C LYS A 5 -12.18 -1.31 5.70
N PHE A 6 -11.97 -0.20 4.98
CA PHE A 6 -10.91 0.76 5.27
C PHE A 6 -11.11 1.37 6.65
N GLN A 7 -10.05 1.40 7.46
CA GLN A 7 -10.04 2.23 8.65
C GLN A 7 -9.93 3.71 8.22
N PRO A 8 -10.77 4.61 8.76
CA PRO A 8 -10.75 6.03 8.36
C PRO A 8 -9.36 6.67 8.45
N TRP A 9 -8.61 6.36 9.51
CA TRP A 9 -7.26 6.92 9.71
C TRP A 9 -6.29 6.59 8.56
N ALA A 10 -6.41 5.39 7.97
CA ALA A 10 -5.52 4.96 6.89
C ALA A 10 -5.85 5.68 5.58
N ARG A 11 -7.13 5.98 5.34
CA ARG A 11 -7.56 6.79 4.19
C ARG A 11 -7.03 8.22 4.30
N ASP A 12 -7.21 8.85 5.46
CA ASP A 12 -6.78 10.24 5.67
C ASP A 12 -5.26 10.37 5.58
N ALA A 13 -4.54 9.41 6.15
CA ALA A 13 -3.09 9.38 6.09
C ALA A 13 -2.58 9.10 4.66
N LEU A 14 -3.26 8.25 3.88
CA LEU A 14 -2.92 8.04 2.47
C LEU A 14 -3.12 9.32 1.65
N VAL A 15 -4.25 10.02 1.82
CA VAL A 15 -4.51 11.28 1.11
C VAL A 15 -3.42 12.31 1.43
N LYS A 16 -3.03 12.44 2.70
CA LYS A 16 -1.92 13.32 3.10
C LYS A 16 -0.59 12.89 2.51
N ALA A 17 -0.29 11.58 2.52
CA ALA A 17 0.94 11.02 1.96
C ALA A 17 1.07 11.35 0.47
N LEU A 18 0.00 11.17 -0.31
CA LEU A 18 -0.01 11.48 -1.74
C LEU A 18 0.14 12.97 -2.05
N GLY A 19 -0.12 13.87 -1.08
CA GLY A 19 0.17 15.29 -1.20
C GLY A 19 1.62 15.67 -0.87
N ALA A 20 2.41 14.77 -0.29
CA ALA A 20 3.79 15.05 0.10
C ALA A 20 4.75 14.92 -1.09
N ARG A 21 5.70 15.85 -1.22
CA ARG A 21 6.64 15.92 -2.36
C ARG A 21 7.51 14.66 -2.47
N GLU A 22 7.95 14.13 -1.34
CA GLU A 22 8.80 12.94 -1.26
C GLU A 22 8.07 11.69 -1.77
N VAL A 23 6.77 11.58 -1.48
CA VAL A 23 5.93 10.47 -1.96
C VAL A 23 5.61 10.65 -3.44
N LEU A 24 5.27 11.85 -3.87
CA LEU A 24 5.04 12.15 -5.29
C LEU A 24 6.27 11.84 -6.15
N SER A 25 7.48 12.09 -5.64
CA SER A 25 8.72 11.72 -6.34
C SER A 25 8.85 10.19 -6.48
N GLY A 26 8.53 9.43 -5.43
CA GLY A 26 8.52 7.96 -5.48
C GLY A 26 7.49 7.42 -6.46
N VAL A 27 6.28 7.97 -6.44
CA VAL A 27 5.19 7.62 -7.39
C VAL A 27 5.60 7.93 -8.83
N THR A 28 6.17 9.11 -9.08
CA THR A 28 6.65 9.50 -10.41
C THR A 28 7.71 8.52 -10.93
N ARG A 29 8.67 8.15 -10.08
CA ARG A 29 9.71 7.18 -10.42
C ARG A 29 9.11 5.80 -10.74
N CYS A 30 8.20 5.32 -9.88
CA CYS A 30 7.46 4.08 -10.06
C CYS A 30 6.76 4.01 -11.42
N ILE A 31 6.10 5.11 -11.83
CA ILE A 31 5.44 5.21 -13.14
C ILE A 31 6.47 5.17 -14.27
N SER A 32 7.52 5.99 -14.18
CA SER A 32 8.54 6.08 -15.25
C SER A 32 9.31 4.78 -15.47
N GLU A 33 9.52 4.00 -14.41
CA GLU A 33 10.21 2.71 -14.46
C GLU A 33 9.26 1.54 -14.72
N GLN A 34 7.95 1.78 -14.92
CA GLN A 34 6.93 0.75 -15.12
C GLN A 34 6.87 -0.28 -13.97
N ARG A 35 7.05 0.20 -12.74
CA ARG A 35 7.17 -0.61 -11.52
C ARG A 35 5.96 -0.46 -10.59
N ALA A 36 6.10 -0.99 -9.38
CA ALA A 36 5.21 -0.73 -8.26
C ALA A 36 5.97 -0.15 -7.05
N LEU A 37 5.22 0.41 -6.11
CA LEU A 37 5.71 1.07 -4.91
C LEU A 37 4.80 0.72 -3.73
N ILE A 38 5.37 0.12 -2.69
CA ILE A 38 4.65 -0.09 -1.42
C ILE A 38 4.67 1.22 -0.64
N LEU A 39 3.50 1.65 -0.19
CA LEU A 39 3.32 2.66 0.84
C LEU A 39 2.89 1.96 2.13
N GLN A 40 3.80 1.89 3.10
CA GLN A 40 3.52 1.41 4.46
C GLN A 40 3.22 2.60 5.34
N LEU A 41 2.01 2.65 5.88
CA LEU A 41 1.57 3.69 6.81
C LEU A 41 1.58 3.10 8.22
N VAL A 42 2.47 3.60 9.06
CA VAL A 42 2.62 3.13 10.45
C VAL A 42 2.08 4.20 11.38
N ARG A 43 0.97 3.91 12.05
CA ARG A 43 0.40 4.76 13.09
C ARG A 43 0.82 4.22 14.46
N THR A 44 1.67 4.98 15.13
CA THR A 44 2.14 4.62 16.48
C THR A 44 1.02 4.81 17.50
N ALA A 45 0.78 3.79 18.33
CA ALA A 45 -0.32 3.83 19.31
C ALA A 45 -0.14 4.93 20.37
N THR A 46 1.10 5.26 20.73
CA THR A 46 1.43 6.22 21.79
C THR A 46 1.30 7.68 21.36
N THR A 47 1.80 8.03 20.18
CA THR A 47 1.83 9.43 19.72
C THR A 47 0.72 9.78 18.74
N ASN A 48 -0.02 8.77 18.27
CA ASN A 48 -1.02 8.91 17.21
C ASN A 48 -0.46 9.50 15.89
N ARG A 49 0.86 9.56 15.74
CA ARG A 49 1.52 10.04 14.52
C ARG A 49 1.58 8.91 13.51
N VAL A 50 1.36 9.27 12.24
CA VAL A 50 1.51 8.35 11.11
C VAL A 50 2.81 8.67 10.39
N THR A 51 3.67 7.67 10.25
CA THR A 51 4.84 7.71 9.37
C THR A 51 4.51 6.95 8.08
N VAL A 52 5.13 7.37 6.99
CA VAL A 52 4.97 6.76 5.67
C VAL A 52 6.32 6.25 5.22
N VAL A 53 6.42 4.95 4.96
CA VAL A 53 7.62 4.32 4.41
C VAL A 53 7.32 3.86 2.99
N GLN A 54 8.30 4.06 2.10
CA GLN A 54 8.20 3.79 0.67
C GLN A 54 9.16 2.66 0.31
N TYR A 55 8.65 1.58 -0.30
CA TYR A 55 9.49 0.48 -0.78
C TYR A 55 9.25 0.25 -2.28
N PRO A 56 10.20 0.61 -3.16
CA PRO A 56 10.08 0.30 -4.58
C PRO A 56 10.20 -1.21 -4.81
N VAL A 57 9.38 -1.73 -5.71
CA VAL A 57 9.30 -3.16 -6.06
C VAL A 57 9.06 -3.29 -7.57
N ALA A 58 9.46 -4.41 -8.16
CA ALA A 58 9.31 -4.65 -9.60
C ALA A 58 7.84 -4.71 -10.02
N GLY A 59 6.96 -5.24 -9.17
CA GLY A 59 5.54 -5.40 -9.47
C GLY A 59 4.70 -5.75 -8.26
N ILE A 60 3.41 -6.03 -8.49
CA ILE A 60 2.42 -6.30 -7.44
C ILE A 60 2.71 -7.66 -6.75
N SER A 61 3.16 -8.66 -7.50
CA SER A 61 3.52 -9.98 -6.96
C SER A 61 4.68 -9.89 -5.95
N GLU A 62 5.77 -9.20 -6.32
CA GLU A 62 6.90 -8.94 -5.40
C GLU A 62 6.44 -8.13 -4.18
N ALA A 63 5.55 -7.13 -4.39
CA ALA A 63 4.99 -6.38 -3.29
C ALA A 63 4.37 -7.31 -2.24
N TYR A 64 3.61 -8.32 -2.69
CA TYR A 64 3.03 -9.29 -1.78
C TYR A 64 4.03 -10.19 -1.10
N GLU A 65 5.05 -10.68 -1.79
CA GLU A 65 6.12 -11.48 -1.17
C GLU A 65 6.78 -10.70 -0.02
N ARG A 66 7.09 -9.42 -0.26
CA ARG A 66 7.69 -8.53 0.74
C ARG A 66 6.80 -8.33 1.96
N LEU A 67 5.50 -8.12 1.74
CA LEU A 67 4.51 -7.95 2.81
C LEU A 67 4.31 -9.22 3.66
N GLN A 68 4.67 -10.40 3.15
CA GLN A 68 4.61 -11.64 3.91
C GLN A 68 5.80 -11.85 4.84
N GLN A 69 6.92 -11.14 4.59
CA GLN A 69 8.18 -11.25 5.31
C GLN A 69 8.36 -10.16 6.38
N ASP A 70 7.46 -9.17 6.41
CA ASP A 70 7.56 -8.05 7.36
C ASP A 70 7.05 -8.50 8.75
N ASP A 71 7.98 -8.84 9.64
CA ASP A 71 7.72 -9.17 11.05
C ASP A 71 7.27 -7.91 11.81
N MET A 72 5.96 -7.67 11.78
CA MET A 72 5.36 -6.49 12.37
C MET A 72 5.41 -6.51 13.91
N LEU A 73 5.86 -5.40 14.51
CA LEU A 73 5.74 -5.16 15.95
C LEU A 73 4.27 -5.06 16.37
N GLU A 74 3.87 -5.80 17.40
CA GLU A 74 2.47 -5.96 17.85
C GLU A 74 1.77 -4.66 18.30
N THR A 75 2.52 -3.57 18.53
CA THR A 75 2.00 -2.33 19.14
C THR A 75 1.56 -1.25 18.16
N ASP A 76 1.85 -1.38 16.86
CA ASP A 76 1.56 -0.35 15.87
C ASP A 76 0.40 -0.73 14.93
N PHE A 77 -0.39 0.28 14.54
CA PHE A 77 -1.42 0.08 13.52
C PHE A 77 -0.81 0.32 12.15
N VAL A 78 -0.82 -0.70 11.29
CA VAL A 78 -0.21 -0.60 9.96
C VAL A 78 -1.20 -0.84 8.84
N ALA A 79 -1.07 -0.02 7.80
CA ALA A 79 -1.80 -0.15 6.55
C ALA A 79 -0.83 -0.15 5.37
N TYR A 80 -1.07 -1.04 4.41
CA TYR A 80 -0.26 -1.18 3.21
C TYR A 80 -1.08 -0.85 1.96
N PHE A 81 -0.49 -0.02 1.11
CA PHE A 81 -0.99 0.27 -0.23
C PHE A 81 0.10 0.02 -1.24
N ILE A 82 -0.28 -0.32 -2.46
CA ILE A 82 0.63 -0.52 -3.57
C ILE A 82 0.23 0.52 -4.62
N VAL A 83 1.13 1.44 -4.94
CA VAL A 83 0.97 2.29 -6.13
C VAL A 83 1.61 1.54 -7.29
N ALA A 84 0.86 1.27 -8.35
CA ALA A 84 1.34 0.46 -9.47
C ALA A 84 1.10 1.16 -10.80
N SER A 85 2.09 1.07 -11.69
CA SER A 85 1.93 1.50 -13.09
C SER A 85 0.94 0.61 -13.84
N ALA A 86 0.43 1.08 -14.99
CA ALA A 86 -0.46 0.29 -15.84
C ALA A 86 0.14 -1.06 -16.28
N GLU A 87 1.44 -1.10 -16.58
CA GLU A 87 2.13 -2.34 -16.98
C GLU A 87 2.20 -3.34 -15.82
N ALA A 88 2.57 -2.88 -14.63
CA ALA A 88 2.60 -3.72 -13.44
C ALA A 88 1.22 -4.29 -13.08
N ILE A 89 0.15 -3.55 -13.36
CA ILE A 89 -1.24 -4.03 -13.21
C ILE A 89 -1.58 -5.07 -14.27
N ALA A 90 -1.26 -4.83 -15.54
CA ALA A 90 -1.51 -5.78 -16.61
C ALA A 90 -0.81 -7.12 -16.35
N GLN A 91 0.44 -7.09 -15.89
CA GLN A 91 1.16 -8.30 -15.50
C GLN A 91 0.49 -9.02 -14.32
N ALA A 92 0.05 -8.28 -13.30
CA ALA A 92 -0.66 -8.88 -12.17
C ALA A 92 -2.01 -9.52 -12.58
N GLU A 93 -2.72 -8.94 -13.56
CA GLU A 93 -3.94 -9.52 -14.13
C GLU A 93 -3.64 -10.84 -14.87
N VAL A 94 -2.54 -10.89 -15.64
CA VAL A 94 -2.06 -12.12 -16.30
C VAL A 94 -1.67 -13.19 -15.27
N ASP A 95 -0.99 -12.79 -14.20
CA ASP A 95 -0.54 -13.70 -13.13
C ASP A 95 -1.68 -14.14 -12.21
N GLY A 96 -2.89 -13.60 -12.37
CA GLY A 96 -4.03 -13.88 -11.49
C GLY A 96 -3.84 -13.35 -10.06
N THR A 97 -3.01 -12.32 -9.89
CA THR A 97 -2.65 -11.75 -8.59
C THR A 97 -3.81 -10.94 -8.03
N PRO A 98 -4.35 -11.28 -6.84
CA PRO A 98 -5.54 -10.63 -6.31
C PRO A 98 -5.22 -9.24 -5.75
N TYR A 99 -5.99 -8.22 -6.08
CA TYR A 99 -5.91 -6.88 -5.49
C TYR A 99 -7.28 -6.19 -5.50
N MET A 100 -7.38 -5.09 -4.75
CA MET A 100 -8.54 -4.19 -4.80
C MET A 100 -8.07 -2.79 -5.16
N ARG A 101 -8.64 -2.21 -6.22
CA ARG A 101 -8.38 -0.81 -6.57
C ARG A 101 -8.97 0.09 -5.48
N THR A 102 -8.22 1.10 -5.06
CA THR A 102 -8.61 2.06 -4.02
C THR A 102 -8.83 3.43 -4.64
N LEU A 103 -8.60 4.50 -3.86
CA LEU A 103 -8.85 5.89 -4.22
C LEU A 103 -8.53 6.19 -5.69
N ARG A 104 -9.52 6.72 -6.42
CA ARG A 104 -9.27 7.62 -7.54
C ARG A 104 -9.35 9.03 -6.96
N PRO A 105 -8.23 9.74 -6.75
CA PRO A 105 -8.31 11.13 -6.33
C PRO A 105 -9.08 11.92 -7.40
N GLU A 106 -10.23 12.50 -7.02
CA GLU A 106 -10.92 13.44 -7.90
C GLU A 106 -10.00 14.63 -8.20
N GLY A 107 -9.83 14.95 -9.47
CA GLY A 107 -9.07 16.14 -9.91
C GLY A 107 -7.54 16.01 -9.96
N GLN A 108 -6.94 14.88 -9.58
CA GLN A 108 -5.52 14.63 -9.84
C GLN A 108 -5.35 13.51 -10.84
N SER A 109 -4.85 13.87 -12.02
CA SER A 109 -4.40 12.94 -13.05
C SER A 109 -3.12 12.24 -12.60
N THR A 110 -3.22 11.26 -11.70
CA THR A 110 -2.27 10.13 -11.67
C THR A 110 -2.63 9.16 -12.81
N ARG A 111 -2.86 9.66 -14.04
CA ARG A 111 -3.43 8.92 -15.19
C ARG A 111 -2.67 7.65 -15.61
N GLN A 112 -1.57 7.32 -14.93
CA GLN A 112 -0.71 6.17 -15.22
C GLN A 112 -0.44 5.25 -14.02
N ALA A 113 -0.86 5.63 -12.80
CA ALA A 113 -0.75 4.76 -11.63
C ALA A 113 -2.06 4.60 -10.89
N GLU A 114 -2.37 3.37 -10.50
CA GLU A 114 -3.48 3.05 -9.63
C GLU A 114 -2.96 2.76 -8.22
N ILE A 115 -3.76 3.12 -7.22
CA ILE A 115 -3.47 2.78 -5.84
C ILE A 115 -4.28 1.54 -5.50
N LEU A 116 -3.58 0.46 -5.23
CA LEU A 116 -4.11 -0.84 -4.90
C LEU A 116 -3.98 -1.09 -3.42
N ARG A 117 -4.90 -1.90 -2.91
CA ARG A 117 -4.86 -2.36 -1.55
C ARG A 117 -4.21 -3.72 -1.48
N ALA A 118 -3.27 -3.83 -0.55
CA ALA A 118 -2.77 -5.13 -0.15
C ALA A 118 -3.75 -5.85 0.79
N PRO A 119 -3.87 -7.19 0.67
CA PRO A 119 -4.60 -8.01 1.60
C PRO A 119 -4.00 -7.87 2.99
N TYR A 120 -4.87 -7.84 4.01
CA TYR A 120 -4.41 -7.80 5.39
C TYR A 120 -4.25 -9.22 5.90
N ARG A 121 -3.08 -9.57 6.46
CA ARG A 121 -2.95 -10.80 7.26
C ARG A 121 -3.52 -10.53 8.64
N VAL A 122 -4.45 -11.37 9.07
CA VAL A 122 -4.88 -11.42 10.47
C VAL A 122 -3.75 -12.14 11.22
N GLN A 123 -2.97 -11.43 12.02
CA GLN A 123 -2.38 -12.09 13.19
C GLN A 123 -3.57 -12.46 14.06
N THR A 124 -3.98 -13.72 14.04
CA THR A 124 -4.77 -14.27 15.13
C THR A 124 -3.85 -14.21 16.34
N GLY A 125 -3.93 -13.11 17.10
CA GLY A 125 -3.40 -13.07 18.46
C GLY A 125 -3.89 -14.31 19.18
N GLY A 126 -2.95 -15.04 19.76
CA GLY A 126 -3.13 -16.41 20.18
C GLY A 126 -4.39 -16.63 21.01
N ASP A 127 -5.03 -17.78 20.75
CA ASP A 127 -5.81 -18.47 21.77
C ASP A 127 -4.89 -18.64 22.99
N ARG A 128 -5.06 -17.75 23.98
CA ARG A 128 -4.70 -18.07 25.36
C ARG A 128 -5.80 -18.96 25.89
N GLY A 129 -5.67 -20.26 25.61
CA GLY A 129 -6.32 -21.34 26.34
C GLY A 129 -5.35 -21.90 27.38
#